data_AF-A0A5Y7W5I7-F1
#
_entry.id   AF-A0A5Y7W5I7-F1
#
_cell.length_a   1.000
_cell.length_b   1.000
_cell.length_c   1.000
_cell.angle_alpha   90.00
_cell.angle_beta   90.00
_cell.angle_gamma   90.00
#
_symmetry.space_group_name_H-M   'P 1'
#
loop_
_entity.id
_entity.type
_entity.pdbx_description
1 polymer ?
#
loop_
_entity_poly.entity_id
_entity_poly.type
_entity_poly.pdbx_seq_one_letter_code
_entity_poly.pdbx_strand_id
1 'polypeptide(L)'
;MDAIYLKLDGIEGESLTKGFEKQIRLIAYNHSQAKWESGEARGTYIGGLTLTKPIDLATPGLYEHYRNGKTVKEGVLTLCRNDKGAMQPFIIYTLTNVRILRMSNHGHTEDSATETVDLVYSHIRWDIPALAPKSKTRLPLHRQELWR
;
A
#
# COMPACT_ATOMS: atom_id res chain seq x y z
N MET A 1 -8.54 -14.30 -1.42
CA MET A 1 -8.39 -12.82 -1.43
C MET A 1 -8.71 -12.43 -2.84
N ASP A 2 -9.67 -11.53 -3.00
CA ASP A 2 -10.33 -11.35 -4.30
C ASP A 2 -9.95 -10.04 -4.97
N ALA A 3 -9.54 -9.04 -4.17
CA ALA A 3 -8.99 -7.79 -4.67
C ALA A 3 -8.02 -7.16 -3.66
N ILE A 4 -7.08 -6.40 -4.20
CA ILE A 4 -6.17 -5.55 -3.44
C ILE A 4 -6.30 -4.14 -4.00
N TYR A 5 -6.48 -3.16 -3.13
CA TYR A 5 -6.59 -1.75 -3.50
C TYR A 5 -5.54 -0.93 -2.77
N LEU A 6 -4.96 0.03 -3.47
CA LEU A 6 -4.06 1.02 -2.91
C LEU A 6 -4.63 2.41 -3.15
N LYS A 7 -4.82 3.15 -2.06
CA LYS A 7 -5.05 4.59 -2.09
C LYS A 7 -3.75 5.31 -1.78
N LEU A 8 -3.39 6.30 -2.59
CA LEU A 8 -2.28 7.22 -2.33
C LEU A 8 -2.83 8.64 -2.39
N ASP A 9 -2.51 9.48 -1.41
CA ASP A 9 -2.96 10.87 -1.41
C ASP A 9 -2.48 11.61 -2.66
N GLY A 10 -3.41 12.15 -3.44
CA GLY A 10 -3.11 12.91 -4.65
C GLY A 10 -2.81 12.08 -5.90
N ILE A 11 -2.93 10.74 -5.84
CA ILE A 11 -2.78 9.87 -7.01
C ILE A 11 -4.03 8.98 -7.13
N GLU A 12 -4.85 9.26 -8.14
CA GLU A 12 -6.06 8.50 -8.45
C GLU A 12 -5.74 7.35 -9.42
N GLY A 13 -6.31 6.16 -9.16
CA GLY A 13 -6.33 5.02 -10.06
C GLY A 13 -7.70 4.86 -10.76
N GLU A 14 -7.92 3.70 -11.38
CA GLU A 14 -9.08 3.46 -12.26
C GLU A 14 -10.17 2.58 -11.65
N SER A 15 -10.08 2.22 -10.37
CA SER A 15 -11.09 1.32 -9.80
C SER A 15 -12.49 1.95 -9.81
N LEU A 16 -13.48 1.18 -10.28
CA LEU A 16 -14.91 1.49 -10.22
C LEU A 16 -15.63 0.68 -9.14
N THR A 17 -14.89 -0.06 -8.31
CA THR A 17 -15.49 -0.93 -7.30
C THR A 17 -16.11 -0.10 -6.19
N LYS A 18 -17.36 -0.40 -5.83
CA LYS A 18 -18.07 0.31 -4.76
C LYS A 18 -17.29 0.27 -3.44
N GLY A 19 -17.00 1.43 -2.86
CA GLY A 19 -16.19 1.59 -1.64
C GLY A 19 -14.68 1.66 -1.86
N PHE A 20 -14.21 1.44 -3.09
CA PHE A 20 -12.80 1.52 -3.50
C PHE A 20 -12.62 2.35 -4.78
N GLU A 21 -13.55 3.25 -5.05
CA GLU A 21 -13.56 4.07 -6.26
C GLU A 21 -12.29 4.92 -6.35
N LYS A 22 -11.75 5.03 -7.56
CA LYS A 22 -10.53 5.80 -7.89
C LYS A 22 -9.27 5.32 -7.17
N GLN A 23 -9.31 4.16 -6.52
CA GLN A 23 -8.11 3.55 -5.96
C GLN A 23 -7.38 2.75 -7.04
N ILE A 24 -6.09 2.56 -6.82
CA ILE A 24 -5.24 1.74 -7.68
C ILE A 24 -5.53 0.28 -7.38
N ARG A 25 -5.92 -0.50 -8.38
CA ARG A 25 -6.10 -1.95 -8.22
C ARG A 25 -4.76 -2.65 -8.42
N LEU A 26 -4.35 -3.47 -7.46
CA LEU A 26 -3.12 -4.24 -7.55
C LEU A 26 -3.38 -5.68 -8.00
N ILE A 27 -2.39 -6.25 -8.67
CA ILE A 27 -2.30 -7.67 -9.03
C ILE A 27 -1.67 -8.43 -7.87
N ALA A 28 -0.57 -7.89 -7.33
CA ALA A 28 0.17 -8.51 -6.24
C ALA A 28 0.81 -7.45 -5.34
N TYR A 29 1.10 -7.84 -4.11
CA TYR A 29 1.94 -7.08 -3.19
C TYR A 29 2.87 -8.05 -2.46
N ASN A 30 4.07 -7.59 -2.16
CA ASN A 30 5.02 -8.25 -1.30
C ASN A 30 5.48 -7.25 -0.23
N HIS A 31 5.26 -7.60 1.03
CA HIS A 31 5.74 -6.82 2.16
C HIS A 31 6.93 -7.55 2.77
N SER A 32 8.13 -7.00 2.57
CA SER A 32 9.34 -7.51 3.18
C SER A 32 9.81 -6.56 4.27
N GLN A 33 10.12 -7.12 5.43
CA GLN A 33 10.81 -6.43 6.50
C GLN A 33 12.18 -7.08 6.67
N ALA A 34 13.24 -6.32 6.40
CA ALA A 34 14.58 -6.72 6.80
C ALA A 34 14.87 -6.11 8.17
N LYS A 35 15.27 -6.94 9.14
CA LYS A 35 15.84 -6.47 10.41
C LYS A 35 17.35 -6.34 10.23
N TRP A 36 17.92 -5.21 10.65
CA TRP A 36 19.37 -5.07 10.71
C TRP A 36 19.97 -5.96 11.80
N GLU A 37 21.02 -6.70 11.48
CA GLU A 37 21.90 -7.31 12.49
C GLU A 37 22.86 -6.25 13.03
N SER A 38 23.03 -6.20 14.34
CA SER A 38 23.77 -5.16 15.06
C SER A 38 25.18 -4.92 14.49
N GLY A 39 25.44 -3.74 13.92
CA GLY A 39 26.79 -3.37 13.46
C GLY A 39 26.90 -2.18 12.52
N GLU A 40 25.83 -1.75 11.85
CA GLU A 40 25.92 -0.66 10.88
C GLU A 40 24.92 0.47 11.24
N ALA A 41 25.11 1.63 10.63
CA ALA A 41 24.60 2.92 11.09
C ALA A 41 23.12 2.90 11.52
N ARG A 42 22.87 3.23 12.80
CA ARG A 42 21.53 3.51 13.33
C ARG A 42 20.90 4.65 12.53
N GLY A 43 19.76 4.43 11.87
CA GLY A 43 19.05 5.57 11.30
C GLY A 43 17.77 5.35 10.51
N THR A 44 17.62 4.26 9.76
CA THR A 44 16.44 4.15 8.89
C THR A 44 15.97 2.70 8.75
N TYR A 45 14.88 2.36 9.44
CA TYR A 45 14.08 1.20 9.09
C TYR A 45 13.55 1.40 7.66
N ILE A 46 13.93 0.52 6.72
CA ILE A 46 13.36 0.54 5.37
C ILE A 46 12.47 -0.70 5.24
N GLY A 47 11.28 -0.63 5.84
CA GLY A 47 10.19 -1.53 5.45
C GLY A 47 9.82 -1.23 4.00
N GLY A 48 9.86 -2.25 3.14
CA GLY A 48 9.61 -2.11 1.72
C GLY A 48 8.31 -2.79 1.31
N LEU A 49 7.56 -2.16 0.41
CA LEU A 49 6.43 -2.77 -0.27
C LEU A 49 6.74 -2.81 -1.76
N THR A 50 6.86 -4.01 -2.31
CA THR A 50 6.92 -4.22 -3.76
C THR A 50 5.52 -4.52 -4.23
N LEU A 51 5.00 -3.70 -5.14
CA LEU A 51 3.66 -3.80 -5.67
C LEU A 51 3.71 -4.13 -7.15
N THR A 52 2.75 -4.93 -7.62
CA THR A 52 2.54 -5.17 -9.06
C THR A 52 1.14 -4.69 -9.41
N LYS A 53 1.03 -3.83 -10.43
CA LYS A 53 -0.24 -3.27 -10.92
C LYS A 53 -0.28 -3.27 -12.45
N PRO A 54 -1.46 -3.27 -13.09
CA PRO A 54 -1.56 -2.94 -14.51
C PRO A 54 -1.14 -1.49 -14.73
N ILE A 55 -0.66 -1.14 -15.93
CA ILE A 55 -0.51 0.27 -16.31
C ILE A 55 -1.91 0.89 -16.38
N ASP A 56 -2.11 2.01 -15.69
CA ASP A 56 -3.41 2.66 -15.53
C ASP A 56 -3.24 4.19 -15.38
N LEU A 57 -4.33 4.91 -15.14
CA LEU A 57 -4.35 6.36 -14.90
C LEU A 57 -3.39 6.84 -13.79
N ALA A 58 -3.05 6.00 -12.80
CA ALA A 58 -2.13 6.38 -11.75
C ALA A 58 -0.66 6.40 -12.20
N THR A 59 -0.33 5.70 -13.30
CA THR A 59 1.05 5.53 -13.78
C THR A 59 1.79 6.86 -13.97
N PRO A 60 1.24 7.88 -14.68
CA PRO A 60 1.93 9.16 -14.83
C PRO A 60 2.17 9.87 -13.49
N GLY A 61 1.19 9.83 -12.58
CA GLY A 61 1.31 10.45 -11.25
C GLY A 61 2.38 9.78 -10.39
N LEU A 62 2.47 8.45 -10.43
CA LEU A 62 3.52 7.68 -9.76
C LEU A 62 4.90 8.04 -10.32
N TYR A 63 5.04 8.10 -11.64
CA TYR A 63 6.30 8.47 -12.29
C TYR A 63 6.74 9.90 -11.96
N GLU A 64 5.82 10.86 -11.90
CA GLU A 64 6.12 12.24 -11.51
C GLU A 64 6.64 12.30 -10.06
N HIS A 65 5.98 11.58 -9.13
CA HIS A 65 6.40 11.53 -7.74
C HIS A 65 7.78 10.88 -7.60
N TYR A 66 8.01 9.79 -8.32
CA TYR A 66 9.31 9.12 -8.38
C TYR A 66 10.41 10.05 -8.90
N ARG A 67 10.20 10.70 -10.06
CA ARG A 67 11.19 11.59 -10.69
C ARG A 67 11.54 12.81 -9.83
N ASN A 68 10.55 13.36 -9.14
CA ASN A 68 10.75 14.54 -8.30
C ASN A 68 11.15 14.20 -6.86
N GLY A 69 11.24 12.91 -6.49
CA GLY A 69 11.48 12.48 -5.12
C GLY A 69 10.39 12.95 -4.14
N LYS A 70 9.18 13.23 -4.63
CA LYS A 70 8.05 13.70 -3.81
C LYS A 70 7.57 12.55 -2.93
N THR A 71 7.18 12.89 -1.71
CA THR A 71 6.63 11.93 -0.75
C THR A 71 5.13 12.13 -0.64
N VAL A 72 4.37 11.04 -0.62
CA VAL A 72 2.94 11.01 -0.39
C VAL A 72 2.69 10.92 1.11
N LYS A 73 1.81 11.77 1.65
CA LYS A 73 1.57 11.85 3.09
C LYS A 73 1.07 10.53 3.67
N GLU A 74 0.04 9.95 3.05
CA GLU A 74 -0.57 8.69 3.47
C GLU A 74 -0.80 7.76 2.27
N GLY A 75 -0.55 6.47 2.49
CA GLY A 75 -0.94 5.39 1.58
C GLY A 75 -1.72 4.32 2.33
N VAL A 76 -2.83 3.86 1.77
CA VAL A 76 -3.67 2.81 2.38
C VAL A 76 -3.77 1.62 1.44
N LEU A 77 -3.15 0.51 1.83
CA LEU A 77 -3.23 -0.77 1.12
C LEU A 77 -4.28 -1.65 1.79
N THR A 78 -5.34 -1.98 1.06
CA THR A 78 -6.49 -2.73 1.57
C THR A 78 -6.63 -4.06 0.85
N LEU A 79 -6.69 -5.14 1.63
CA LEU A 79 -6.95 -6.48 1.13
C LEU A 79 -8.39 -6.83 1.37
N CYS A 80 -9.08 -7.25 0.30
CA CYS A 80 -10.50 -7.50 0.31
C CYS A 80 -10.84 -8.97 0.02
N ARG A 81 -11.95 -9.40 0.60
CA ARG A 81 -12.69 -10.58 0.16
C ARG A 81 -14.06 -10.15 -0.33
N ASN A 82 -14.55 -10.83 -1.35
CA ASN A 82 -15.90 -10.66 -1.85
C ASN A 82 -16.86 -11.40 -0.93
N ASP A 83 -17.80 -10.68 -0.32
CA ASP A 83 -18.94 -11.23 0.40
C ASP A 83 -20.22 -10.75 -0.27
N LYS A 84 -20.92 -11.67 -0.96
CA LYS A 84 -22.19 -11.42 -1.65
C LYS A 84 -22.18 -10.21 -2.59
N GLY A 85 -21.06 -10.00 -3.29
CA GLY A 85 -20.88 -8.89 -4.23
C GLY A 85 -20.33 -7.60 -3.61
N ALA A 86 -20.16 -7.54 -2.30
CA ALA A 86 -19.50 -6.43 -1.61
C ALA A 86 -18.05 -6.78 -1.28
N MET A 87 -17.11 -5.88 -1.61
CA MET A 87 -15.72 -6.03 -1.20
C MET A 87 -15.56 -5.65 0.26
N GLN A 88 -15.28 -6.62 1.11
CA GLN A 88 -15.08 -6.45 2.55
C GLN A 88 -13.58 -6.44 2.88
N PRO A 89 -13.05 -5.37 3.49
CA PRO A 89 -11.68 -5.34 4.00
C PRO A 89 -11.47 -6.41 5.07
N PHE A 90 -10.37 -7.16 4.97
CA PHE A 90 -9.95 -8.07 6.05
C PHE A 90 -8.56 -7.77 6.60
N ILE A 91 -7.71 -7.06 5.85
CA ILE A 91 -6.46 -6.45 6.33
C ILE A 91 -6.33 -5.07 5.69
N ILE A 92 -5.96 -4.07 6.48
CA ILE A 92 -5.68 -2.71 6.03
C ILE A 92 -4.31 -2.31 6.55
N TYR A 93 -3.42 -1.89 5.65
CA TYR A 93 -2.15 -1.28 5.99
C TYR A 93 -2.24 0.23 5.77
N THR A 94 -2.06 1.01 6.82
CA THR A 94 -1.91 2.47 6.70
C THR A 94 -0.44 2.82 6.78
N LEU A 95 0.08 3.43 5.72
CA LEU A 95 1.47 3.80 5.53
C LEU A 95 1.60 5.32 5.65
N THR A 96 2.62 5.80 6.35
CA THR A 96 2.87 7.24 6.52
C THR A 96 4.17 7.65 5.86
N ASN A 97 4.17 8.80 5.18
CA ASN A 97 5.32 9.36 4.48
C ASN A 97 5.88 8.37 3.44
N VAL A 98 5.03 8.03 2.46
CA VAL A 98 5.30 7.02 1.43
C VAL A 98 6.08 7.62 0.28
N ARG A 99 7.27 7.10 0.00
CA ARG A 99 8.10 7.50 -1.14
C ARG A 99 8.19 6.35 -2.14
N ILE A 100 8.10 6.68 -3.42
CA ILE A 100 8.37 5.72 -4.50
C ILE A 100 9.89 5.61 -4.66
N LEU A 101 10.42 4.40 -4.50
CA LEU A 101 11.85 4.12 -4.59
C LEU A 101 12.27 3.63 -5.97
N ARG A 102 11.40 2.87 -6.64
CA ARG A 102 11.65 2.33 -7.97
C ARG A 102 10.34 2.10 -8.71
N MET A 103 10.40 2.33 -10.01
CA MET A 103 9.34 2.03 -10.99
C MET A 103 9.96 1.18 -12.09
N SER A 104 9.28 0.12 -12.51
CA SER A 104 9.71 -0.75 -13.60
C SER A 104 8.51 -1.25 -14.38
N ASN A 105 8.41 -0.89 -15.66
CA ASN A 105 7.29 -1.25 -16.52
C ASN A 105 7.68 -2.44 -17.39
N HIS A 106 6.75 -3.38 -17.55
CA HIS A 106 6.92 -4.55 -18.38
C HIS A 106 5.63 -4.81 -19.17
N GLY A 107 5.76 -5.05 -20.47
CA GLY A 107 4.63 -5.37 -21.32
C GLY A 107 5.05 -6.42 -22.35
N HIS A 108 4.12 -7.30 -22.67
CA HIS A 108 4.24 -8.27 -23.74
C HIS A 108 3.06 -8.08 -24.69
N THR A 109 3.22 -8.39 -25.98
CA THR A 109 2.20 -8.11 -27.00
C THR A 109 0.87 -8.84 -26.76
N GLU A 110 0.91 -9.95 -26.01
CA GLU A 110 -0.26 -10.79 -25.69
C GLU A 110 -0.83 -10.54 -24.28
N ASP A 111 -0.10 -9.86 -23.40
CA ASP A 111 -0.50 -9.61 -22.02
C ASP A 111 -0.79 -8.14 -21.76
N SER A 112 -1.67 -7.88 -20.79
CA SER A 112 -1.87 -6.52 -20.30
C SER A 112 -0.57 -5.98 -19.70
N ALA A 113 -0.16 -4.79 -20.12
CA ALA A 113 1.06 -4.18 -19.61
C ALA A 113 0.97 -3.98 -18.09
N THR A 114 2.02 -4.36 -17.39
CA THR A 114 2.12 -4.26 -15.93
C THR A 114 3.30 -3.41 -15.52
N GLU A 115 3.27 -2.92 -14.29
CA GLU A 115 4.38 -2.23 -13.68
C GLU A 115 4.60 -2.68 -12.25
N THR A 116 5.88 -2.68 -11.86
CA THR A 116 6.33 -2.96 -10.51
C THR A 116 6.75 -1.66 -9.86
N VAL A 117 6.21 -1.42 -8.66
CA VAL A 117 6.42 -0.20 -7.88
C VAL A 117 6.96 -0.58 -6.52
N ASP A 118 8.15 -0.11 -6.19
CA ASP A 118 8.73 -0.28 -4.86
C ASP A 118 8.47 0.97 -4.03
N LEU A 119 7.76 0.80 -2.91
CA LEU A 119 7.45 1.85 -1.95
C LEU A 119 8.26 1.67 -0.67
N VAL A 120 8.69 2.79 -0.11
CA VAL A 120 9.22 2.88 1.24
C VAL A 120 8.37 3.85 2.04
N TYR A 121 8.27 3.63 3.34
CA TYR A 121 7.46 4.45 4.25
C TYR A 121 8.14 4.59 5.60
N SER A 122 7.74 5.60 6.36
CA SER A 122 8.28 5.84 7.70
C SER A 122 7.59 5.01 8.78
N HIS A 123 6.28 4.81 8.66
CA HIS A 123 5.46 4.10 9.64
C HIS A 123 4.41 3.25 8.93
N ILE A 124 4.06 2.13 9.56
CA ILE A 124 3.00 1.23 9.11
C ILE A 124 2.08 0.86 10.28
N ARG A 125 0.77 1.01 10.10
CA ARG A 125 -0.27 0.50 11.00
C ARG A 125 -1.01 -0.64 10.33
N TRP A 126 -1.31 -1.68 11.10
CA TRP A 126 -2.08 -2.84 10.67
C TRP A 126 -3.43 -2.82 11.36
N ASP A 127 -4.50 -2.81 10.57
CA ASP A 127 -5.86 -2.96 11.06
C ASP A 127 -6.44 -4.25 10.49
N ILE A 128 -6.78 -5.18 11.37
CA ILE A 128 -7.44 -6.45 11.02
C ILE A 128 -8.85 -6.39 11.62
N PRO A 129 -9.89 -6.09 10.82
CA PRO A 129 -11.25 -5.90 11.33
C PRO A 129 -11.79 -7.07 12.16
N ALA A 130 -11.36 -8.31 11.87
CA ALA A 130 -11.72 -9.48 12.66
C ALA A 130 -11.18 -9.45 14.11
N LEU A 131 -10.09 -8.73 14.35
CA LEU A 131 -9.48 -8.53 15.68
C LEU A 131 -9.99 -7.24 16.36
N ALA A 132 -10.80 -6.43 15.67
CA ALA A 132 -11.37 -5.24 16.26
C ALA A 132 -12.30 -5.64 17.43
N PRO A 133 -12.14 -5.03 18.61
CA PRO A 133 -12.96 -5.37 19.77
C PRO A 133 -14.44 -5.06 19.46
N LYS A 134 -15.33 -6.06 19.64
CA LYS A 134 -16.77 -5.97 19.34
C LYS A 134 -17.59 -5.02 20.22
N SER A 135 -16.95 -4.17 21.04
CA SER A 135 -17.63 -3.30 22.02
C SER A 135 -17.38 -1.83 21.74
N LYS A 136 -18.45 -1.01 21.68
CA LYS A 136 -18.46 0.45 21.41
C LYS A 136 -17.77 1.33 22.46
N THR A 137 -16.90 0.78 23.31
CA THR A 137 -16.31 1.51 24.43
C THR A 137 -14.89 0.99 24.69
N ARG A 138 -13.95 1.38 23.84
CA ARG A 138 -12.54 1.49 24.23
C ARG A 138 -11.82 2.44 23.28
N LEU A 139 -11.06 3.35 23.89
CA LEU A 139 -10.16 4.32 23.24
C LEU A 139 -9.26 3.63 22.20
N PRO A 140 -8.81 4.37 21.17
CA PRO A 140 -8.07 3.82 20.03
C PRO A 140 -6.93 2.94 20.50
N LEU A 141 -6.84 1.75 19.86
CA LEU A 141 -5.77 0.78 20.03
C LEU A 141 -4.45 1.52 20.19
N HIS A 142 -3.84 1.27 21.36
CA HIS A 142 -2.58 1.82 21.80
C HIS A 142 -1.63 1.89 20.61
N ARG A 143 -1.20 3.12 20.27
CA ARG A 143 -0.09 3.39 19.36
C ARG A 143 1.02 2.43 19.77
N GLN A 144 1.28 1.39 18.99
CA GLN A 144 2.54 0.68 19.13
C GLN A 144 3.60 1.65 18.63
N GLU A 145 4.07 2.51 19.54
CA GLU A 145 5.42 3.05 19.47
C GLU A 145 6.36 1.87 19.68
N LEU A 146 6.43 1.00 18.67
CA LEU A 146 7.68 0.32 18.42
C LEU A 146 8.65 1.47 18.07
N TRP A 147 9.71 1.59 18.87
CA TRP A 147 10.86 2.51 18.77
C TRP A 147 10.86 3.75 19.69
N ARG A 148 11.52 3.58 20.84
CA ARG A 148 12.61 4.48 21.26
C ARG A 148 13.93 3.91 20.77
#